data_AF-A0A9P6RT46-F1
#
_entry.id   AF-A0A9P6RT46-F1
#
_cell.length_a   1.000
_cell.length_b   1.000
_cell.length_c   1.000
_cell.angle_alpha   90.00
_cell.angle_beta   90.00
_cell.angle_gamma   90.00
#
_symmetry.space_group_name_H-M   'P 1'
#
loop_
_entity.id
_entity.type
_entity.pdbx_description
1 polymer ?
#
loop_
_entity_poly.entity_id
_entity_poly.type
_entity_poly.pdbx_seq_one_letter_code
_entity_poly.pdbx_strand_id
1 'polypeptide(L)'
;MAMLHPPPRGGYGTKTFNWKVHEFVGYQGYKFPCGGFPRGVNTDIKAGQIVPVRFWTSVLRDTTHLPKKSIDQARHGGGMCEFSLSYDGGKSFHVIATYTKTCPDAAYKWPVRIPDNVPSCNQPGKCLFSWSWTAALIPQFYHNCADVTVHGVKGGKLPRKTIQIYDFNRFKKGVTFPGDVTPRMSSVVFRSFASASDQQPPPPAVTVSKSLLSQEVAIMTLHQSAFTHDTAKLLIKEWAAIEQDQSIRAVMLKSDHKSIFCAGIDFREFLKGSESFGNYWRSIRKVFDTIYSSRLNTAASMHGHSLGLGCVLGMACNDRFMMGAVSKPATIGLNEVAVGVPVPYWLAELFATITSRRHAERFLPLGRILSIQEAHSVGLVDKVDFRNQEEMDDFVVRYLIGRCQAPREAQIETMRVVRSDFLRTFRASEEEDVKTITSYVAKDEAQTILKEQLAKLANKSKK
;
A
#
# COMPACT_ATOMS: atom_id res chain seq x y z
N MET A 1 3.06 15.13 24.81
CA MET A 1 2.61 13.75 24.52
C MET A 1 3.44 12.79 25.34
N ALA A 2 2.87 11.69 25.82
CA ALA A 2 3.62 10.67 26.55
C ALA A 2 3.23 9.25 26.15
N MET A 3 4.11 8.26 26.30
CA MET A 3 3.69 6.85 26.26
C MET A 3 2.63 6.57 27.32
N LEU A 4 1.72 5.65 27.03
CA LEU A 4 0.77 5.07 27.98
C LEU A 4 1.12 3.61 28.26
N HIS A 5 1.64 2.90 27.26
CA HIS A 5 2.09 1.52 27.38
C HIS A 5 3.38 1.30 26.56
N PRO A 6 4.43 0.66 27.12
CA PRO A 6 4.60 0.35 28.53
C PRO A 6 4.45 1.60 29.43
N PRO A 7 3.96 1.48 30.68
CA PRO A 7 3.74 2.64 31.54
C PRO A 7 5.05 3.42 31.72
N PRO A 8 5.14 4.68 31.29
CA PRO A 8 6.41 5.40 31.37
C PRO A 8 6.65 5.87 32.81
N ARG A 9 7.93 6.07 33.15
CA ARG A 9 8.32 6.90 34.31
C ARG A 9 7.83 8.34 34.17
N GLY A 10 7.79 8.81 32.92
CA GLY A 10 7.56 10.19 32.54
C GLY A 10 8.47 10.55 31.36
N GLY A 11 8.62 11.84 31.10
CA GLY A 11 9.62 12.33 30.17
C GLY A 11 9.36 13.76 29.74
N TYR A 12 10.16 14.21 28.78
CA TYR A 12 10.33 15.62 28.50
C TYR A 12 10.05 15.91 27.04
N GLY A 13 9.49 17.09 26.77
CA GLY A 13 9.32 17.61 25.43
C GLY A 13 9.77 19.06 25.36
N THR A 14 10.43 19.43 24.26
CA THR A 14 10.83 20.81 23.98
C THR A 14 10.15 21.31 22.71
N LYS A 15 9.78 22.60 22.74
CA LYS A 15 9.25 23.36 21.59
C LYS A 15 10.33 24.17 20.87
N THR A 16 11.56 24.12 21.38
CA THR A 16 12.71 24.86 20.88
C THR A 16 13.88 23.89 20.83
N PHE A 17 14.18 23.32 19.67
CA PHE A 17 15.43 22.59 19.50
C PHE A 17 16.05 22.92 18.14
N ASN A 18 17.38 22.93 18.10
CA ASN A 18 18.13 23.13 16.87
C ASN A 18 18.38 21.76 16.23
N TRP A 19 18.03 21.59 14.96
CA TRP A 19 18.19 20.35 14.18
C TRP A 19 19.65 19.86 14.04
N LYS A 20 20.62 20.58 14.62
CA LYS A 20 22.07 20.31 14.59
C LYS A 20 22.60 19.52 15.81
N VAL A 21 21.75 19.01 16.70
CA VAL A 21 22.21 18.30 17.91
C VAL A 21 22.39 16.81 17.61
N HIS A 22 23.64 16.40 17.37
CA HIS A 22 24.00 15.01 17.06
C HIS A 22 24.57 14.21 18.25
N GLU A 23 24.67 14.78 19.44
CA GLU A 23 25.16 14.06 20.61
C GLU A 23 24.28 14.32 21.84
N PHE A 24 23.92 13.24 22.52
CA PHE A 24 23.09 13.27 23.73
C PHE A 24 23.89 13.85 24.89
N VAL A 25 23.79 15.16 25.08
CA VAL A 25 24.01 15.82 26.36
C VAL A 25 22.79 16.69 26.61
N GLY A 26 22.22 16.61 27.81
CA GLY A 26 20.95 17.21 28.19
C GLY A 26 20.65 18.56 27.55
N TYR A 27 19.50 18.67 26.90
CA TYR A 27 18.91 19.97 26.56
C TYR A 27 18.63 20.71 27.87
N GLN A 28 19.29 21.86 28.09
CA GLN A 28 19.12 22.71 29.28
C GLN A 28 19.28 21.99 30.63
N GLY A 29 20.21 21.03 30.74
CA GLY A 29 20.52 20.37 32.02
C GLY A 29 19.62 19.17 32.40
N TYR A 30 18.63 18.82 31.57
CA TYR A 30 17.78 17.64 31.79
C TYR A 30 18.49 16.34 31.39
N LYS A 31 18.41 15.31 32.25
CA LYS A 31 18.96 13.96 31.98
C LYS A 31 17.95 13.14 31.17
N PHE A 32 18.17 13.00 29.87
CA PHE A 32 17.34 12.16 28.98
C PHE A 32 17.63 10.66 29.15
N PRO A 33 16.68 9.75 28.79
CA PRO A 33 15.28 9.99 28.38
C PRO A 33 14.33 10.23 29.54
N CYS A 34 14.70 9.69 30.71
CA CYS A 34 13.78 9.58 31.83
C CYS A 34 13.58 10.90 32.55
N GLY A 35 14.16 12.01 32.07
CA GLY A 35 13.92 13.37 32.56
C GLY A 35 14.20 13.61 34.04
N GLY A 36 14.92 12.69 34.72
CA GLY A 36 15.05 12.69 36.18
C GLY A 36 13.82 12.14 36.95
N PHE A 37 12.80 11.62 36.26
CA PHE A 37 11.63 11.02 36.87
C PHE A 37 11.97 9.73 37.66
N PRO A 38 11.32 9.49 38.81
CA PRO A 38 11.53 8.30 39.63
C PRO A 38 11.10 7.02 38.89
N ARG A 39 11.52 5.87 39.42
CA ARG A 39 11.17 4.56 38.84
C ARG A 39 9.66 4.34 38.83
N GLY A 40 9.18 3.72 37.76
CA GLY A 40 7.76 3.43 37.54
C GLY A 40 7.45 1.94 37.62
N VAL A 41 6.29 1.57 37.11
CA VAL A 41 5.86 0.17 36.98
C VAL A 41 6.79 -0.56 36.00
N ASN A 42 7.31 -1.71 36.41
CA ASN A 42 8.14 -2.56 35.57
C ASN A 42 7.29 -3.42 34.64
N THR A 43 7.64 -3.49 33.36
CA THR A 43 6.95 -4.33 32.36
C THR A 43 7.86 -5.44 31.85
N ASP A 44 7.41 -6.69 31.91
CA ASP A 44 8.12 -7.81 31.30
C ASP A 44 7.95 -7.84 29.78
N ILE A 45 9.05 -7.93 29.05
CA ILE A 45 9.09 -8.11 27.59
C ILE A 45 10.01 -9.27 27.21
N LYS A 46 9.70 -9.98 26.13
CA LYS A 46 10.46 -11.16 25.65
C LYS A 46 10.97 -10.96 24.22
N ALA A 47 12.06 -11.65 23.87
CA ALA A 47 12.53 -11.76 22.49
C ALA A 47 11.38 -12.17 21.54
N GLY A 48 11.27 -11.54 20.37
CA GLY A 48 10.23 -11.80 19.38
C GLY A 48 8.84 -11.26 19.73
N GLN A 49 8.61 -10.78 20.96
CA GLN A 49 7.33 -10.22 21.38
C GLN A 49 6.99 -8.95 20.61
N ILE A 50 5.71 -8.75 20.31
CA ILE A 50 5.20 -7.47 19.82
C ILE A 50 4.62 -6.69 21.00
N VAL A 51 5.22 -5.55 21.33
CA VAL A 51 4.74 -4.62 22.35
C VAL A 51 3.79 -3.62 21.68
N PRO A 52 2.50 -3.57 22.03
CA PRO A 52 1.55 -2.64 21.44
C PRO A 52 1.67 -1.26 22.09
N VAL A 53 2.65 -0.45 21.65
CA VAL A 53 2.89 0.86 22.27
C VAL A 53 1.69 1.78 22.05
N ARG A 54 1.32 2.50 23.11
CA ARG A 54 0.20 3.46 23.11
C ARG A 54 0.66 4.81 23.64
N PHE A 55 -0.05 5.87 23.28
CA PHE A 55 0.22 7.24 23.75
C PHE A 55 -0.94 7.78 24.58
N TRP A 56 -0.61 8.50 25.64
CA TRP A 56 -1.56 9.15 26.53
C TRP A 56 -2.21 10.37 25.88
N THR A 57 -3.51 10.55 26.11
CA THR A 57 -4.26 11.79 25.85
C THR A 57 -5.26 12.04 26.98
N SER A 58 -5.84 13.24 27.05
CA SER A 58 -6.85 13.59 28.06
C SER A 58 -8.05 12.61 28.09
N VAL A 59 -8.37 12.01 26.94
CA VAL A 59 -9.49 11.09 26.71
C VAL A 59 -9.08 9.61 26.65
N LEU A 60 -7.78 9.31 26.63
CA LEU A 60 -7.26 7.94 26.63
C LEU A 60 -6.36 7.71 27.84
N ARG A 61 -6.96 7.16 28.90
CA ARG A 61 -6.31 6.90 30.19
C ARG A 61 -6.01 5.42 30.46
N ASP A 62 -6.54 4.51 29.65
CA ASP A 62 -6.31 3.07 29.75
C ASP A 62 -5.78 2.43 28.46
N THR A 63 -5.26 1.21 28.60
CA THR A 63 -4.67 0.45 27.50
C THR A 63 -5.63 -0.52 26.83
N THR A 64 -6.86 -0.67 27.34
CA THR A 64 -7.80 -1.71 26.91
C THR A 64 -8.66 -1.27 25.72
N HIS A 65 -9.01 0.01 25.62
CA HIS A 65 -9.89 0.49 24.55
C HIS A 65 -9.27 1.58 23.68
N LEU A 66 -9.55 1.55 22.38
CA LEU A 66 -9.26 2.67 21.48
C LEU A 66 -10.36 3.74 21.61
N PRO A 67 -10.03 5.02 21.43
CA PRO A 67 -11.02 6.09 21.49
C PRO A 67 -12.02 5.97 20.34
N LYS A 68 -13.32 6.01 20.66
CA LYS A 68 -14.42 5.86 19.68
C LYS A 68 -14.74 7.12 18.88
N LYS A 69 -14.19 8.27 19.27
CA LYS A 69 -14.39 9.59 18.63
C LYS A 69 -13.04 10.21 18.29
N SER A 70 -13.06 11.15 17.34
CA SER A 70 -11.88 11.97 17.01
C SER A 70 -11.31 12.61 18.29
N ILE A 71 -10.03 12.37 18.55
CA ILE A 71 -9.32 13.03 19.64
C ILE A 71 -8.69 14.30 19.08
N ASP A 72 -8.89 15.41 19.80
CA ASP A 72 -8.09 16.61 19.58
C ASP A 72 -6.64 16.34 20.00
N GLN A 73 -5.79 16.16 19.00
CA GLN A 73 -4.37 15.91 19.14
C GLN A 73 -3.63 16.76 18.12
N ALA A 74 -2.66 17.54 18.58
CA ALA A 74 -1.76 18.28 17.71
C ALA A 74 -0.81 17.30 17.00
N ARG A 75 -1.16 16.92 15.76
CA ARG A 75 -0.40 15.95 14.96
C ARG A 75 0.87 16.53 14.35
N HIS A 76 0.94 17.85 14.12
CA HIS A 76 2.14 18.53 13.61
C HIS A 76 2.76 17.89 12.34
N GLY A 77 1.91 17.36 11.45
CA GLY A 77 2.32 16.60 10.25
C GLY A 77 2.89 15.20 10.54
N GLY A 78 2.66 14.71 11.76
CA GLY A 78 3.28 13.56 12.40
C GLY A 78 4.75 13.79 12.71
N GLY A 79 5.58 12.79 12.43
CA GLY A 79 7.01 12.87 12.66
C GLY A 79 7.65 11.50 12.68
N MET A 80 8.82 11.42 13.30
CA MET A 80 9.57 10.17 13.42
C MET A 80 9.55 9.75 14.87
N CYS A 81 8.93 8.61 15.14
CA CYS A 81 9.07 7.93 16.41
C CYS A 81 10.18 6.90 16.34
N GLU A 82 11.04 6.88 17.34
CA GLU A 82 12.00 5.79 17.52
C GLU A 82 11.75 5.12 18.85
N PHE A 83 11.72 3.80 18.79
CA PHE A 83 11.61 2.92 19.94
C PHE A 83 12.94 2.22 20.16
N SER A 84 13.42 2.27 21.39
CA SER A 84 14.79 1.86 21.71
C SER A 84 14.86 1.10 23.03
N LEU A 85 15.87 0.25 23.15
CA LEU A 85 16.23 -0.40 24.41
C LEU A 85 17.54 0.17 24.96
N SER A 86 17.60 0.32 26.27
CA SER A 86 18.81 0.67 27.03
C SER A 86 19.11 -0.43 28.05
N TYR A 87 20.40 -0.67 28.27
CA TYR A 87 20.91 -1.68 29.22
C TYR A 87 21.81 -1.08 30.30
N ASP A 88 22.02 0.24 30.29
CA ASP A 88 22.98 0.94 31.14
C ASP A 88 22.36 2.10 31.92
N GLY A 89 21.03 2.06 32.10
CA GLY A 89 20.28 3.11 32.81
C GLY A 89 20.04 4.36 31.98
N GLY A 90 20.08 4.22 30.66
CA GLY A 90 19.77 5.26 29.69
C GLY A 90 20.96 6.13 29.31
N LYS A 91 22.19 5.62 29.50
CA LYS A 91 23.40 6.28 28.97
C LYS A 91 23.54 6.01 27.48
N SER A 92 23.12 4.83 27.00
CA SER A 92 23.09 4.48 25.59
C SER A 92 21.78 3.79 25.20
N PHE A 93 21.40 3.95 23.93
CA PHE A 93 20.18 3.38 23.38
C PHE A 93 20.46 2.63 22.09
N HIS A 94 19.74 1.54 21.93
CA HIS A 94 19.67 0.75 20.71
C HIS A 94 18.29 0.91 20.10
N VAL A 95 18.18 1.65 19.00
CA VAL A 95 16.93 1.79 18.23
C VAL A 95 16.57 0.41 17.68
N ILE A 96 15.36 -0.06 18.01
CA ILE A 96 14.80 -1.34 17.60
C ILE A 96 13.61 -1.20 16.67
N ALA A 97 12.94 -0.05 16.67
CA ALA A 97 11.92 0.26 15.68
C ALA A 97 11.88 1.76 15.38
N THR A 98 11.68 2.12 14.12
CA THR A 98 11.46 3.51 13.70
C THR A 98 10.15 3.59 12.93
N TYR A 99 9.27 4.49 13.32
CA TYR A 99 8.00 4.80 12.65
C TYR A 99 8.03 6.23 12.15
N THR A 100 7.53 6.49 10.93
CA THR A 100 7.55 7.83 10.33
C THR A 100 6.17 8.34 9.92
N LYS A 101 6.04 9.67 9.80
CA LYS A 101 4.92 10.48 9.29
C LYS A 101 3.58 10.47 10.03
N THR A 102 3.18 9.42 10.73
CA THR A 102 1.89 9.41 11.46
C THR A 102 2.05 9.18 12.96
N CYS A 103 3.25 8.79 13.39
CA CYS A 103 3.56 8.61 14.80
C CYS A 103 4.03 9.93 15.44
N PRO A 104 3.64 10.21 16.70
CA PRO A 104 2.69 9.49 17.55
C PRO A 104 1.25 9.92 17.24
N ASP A 105 0.34 8.97 17.09
CA ASP A 105 -1.10 9.24 17.08
C ASP A 105 -1.79 8.26 18.03
N ALA A 106 -2.53 8.83 18.98
CA ALA A 106 -3.15 8.12 20.09
C ALA A 106 -4.36 7.28 19.66
N ALA A 107 -4.87 7.49 18.44
CA ALA A 107 -5.89 6.63 17.84
C ALA A 107 -5.34 5.26 17.41
N TYR A 108 -4.02 5.06 17.41
CA TYR A 108 -3.38 3.82 16.96
C TYR A 108 -2.59 3.11 18.06
N LYS A 109 -2.44 1.80 17.89
CA LYS A 109 -1.40 1.00 18.54
C LYS A 109 -0.18 1.01 17.63
N TRP A 110 1.01 1.12 18.22
CA TRP A 110 2.28 1.16 17.51
C TRP A 110 3.02 -0.14 17.85
N PRO A 111 2.86 -1.22 17.05
CA PRO A 111 3.44 -2.52 17.37
C PRO A 111 4.97 -2.48 17.27
N VAL A 112 5.66 -2.60 18.39
CA VAL A 112 7.12 -2.66 18.42
C VAL A 112 7.53 -4.10 18.62
N ARG A 113 8.09 -4.71 17.57
CA ARG A 113 8.70 -6.04 17.67
C ARG A 113 10.01 -5.93 18.47
N ILE A 114 10.12 -6.72 19.52
CA ILE A 114 11.38 -6.92 20.23
C ILE A 114 12.23 -7.89 19.40
N PRO A 115 13.47 -7.51 19.00
CA PRO A 115 14.32 -8.37 18.20
C PRO A 115 14.57 -9.74 18.84
N ASP A 116 14.69 -10.80 18.03
CA ASP A 116 14.87 -12.17 18.54
C ASP A 116 16.22 -12.36 19.24
N ASN A 117 17.24 -11.61 18.81
CA ASN A 117 18.61 -11.62 19.31
C ASN A 117 18.86 -10.63 20.47
N VAL A 118 17.80 -10.08 21.07
CA VAL A 118 17.90 -9.11 22.16
C VAL A 118 18.62 -9.71 23.37
N PRO A 119 19.57 -9.00 24.02
CA PRO A 119 20.18 -9.50 25.26
C PRO A 119 19.18 -9.46 26.42
N SER A 120 19.31 -10.41 27.35
CA SER A 120 18.56 -10.41 28.60
C SER A 120 19.00 -9.28 29.53
N CYS A 121 18.05 -8.68 30.24
CA CYS A 121 18.30 -7.64 31.24
C CYS A 121 17.19 -7.62 32.28
N ASN A 122 17.55 -7.84 33.54
CA ASN A 122 16.64 -7.84 34.68
C ASN A 122 17.09 -6.89 35.81
N GLN A 123 18.11 -6.05 35.55
CA GLN A 123 18.64 -5.13 36.54
C GLN A 123 17.73 -3.91 36.69
N PRO A 124 17.07 -3.71 37.86
CA PRO A 124 16.11 -2.62 38.03
C PRO A 124 16.71 -1.26 37.73
N GLY A 125 16.05 -0.53 36.84
CA GLY A 125 16.42 0.80 36.40
C GLY A 125 17.65 0.91 35.48
N LYS A 126 18.26 -0.21 35.07
CA LYS A 126 19.22 -0.24 33.96
C LYS A 126 18.57 -0.56 32.62
N CYS A 127 17.59 -1.44 32.65
CA CYS A 127 16.84 -1.93 31.50
C CYS A 127 15.66 -0.99 31.23
N LEU A 128 15.72 -0.24 30.12
CA LEU A 128 14.70 0.75 29.79
C LEU A 128 14.18 0.54 28.37
N PHE A 129 12.86 0.67 28.21
CA PHE A 129 12.22 0.85 26.92
C PHE A 129 11.97 2.34 26.71
N SER A 130 12.35 2.87 25.57
CA SER A 130 12.33 4.30 25.28
C SER A 130 11.53 4.58 24.02
N TRP A 131 10.78 5.67 24.03
CA TRP A 131 10.14 6.25 22.85
C TRP A 131 10.57 7.70 22.70
N SER A 132 11.17 8.05 21.57
CA SER A 132 11.40 9.43 21.17
C SER A 132 10.53 9.79 19.97
N TRP A 133 10.18 11.07 19.83
CA TRP A 133 9.49 11.61 18.67
C TRP A 133 10.06 12.96 18.26
N THR A 134 10.34 13.09 16.97
CA THR A 134 10.69 14.37 16.34
C THR A 134 9.57 14.78 15.39
N ALA A 135 8.94 15.93 15.60
CA ALA A 135 7.84 16.44 14.79
C ALA A 135 8.28 16.77 13.36
N ALA A 136 7.41 16.55 12.37
CA ALA A 136 7.77 16.73 10.97
C ALA A 136 7.81 18.20 10.52
N LEU A 137 6.84 19.00 10.97
CA LEU A 137 6.61 20.34 10.43
C LEU A 137 7.11 21.48 11.31
N ILE A 138 7.47 21.18 12.55
CA ILE A 138 7.90 22.17 13.54
C ILE A 138 9.03 21.59 14.40
N PRO A 139 9.90 22.43 14.99
CA PRO A 139 10.99 21.99 15.85
C PRO A 139 10.47 21.56 17.24
N GLN A 140 9.71 20.46 17.28
CA GLN A 140 9.33 19.79 18.52
C GLN A 140 9.95 18.40 18.64
N PHE A 141 10.45 18.11 19.84
CA PHE A 141 11.00 16.81 20.19
C PHE A 141 10.40 16.35 21.53
N TYR A 142 10.00 15.09 21.63
CA TYR A 142 9.53 14.46 22.86
C TYR A 142 10.24 13.14 23.10
N HIS A 143 10.37 12.77 24.37
CA HIS A 143 11.04 11.54 24.77
C HIS A 143 10.48 11.03 26.09
N ASN A 144 10.19 9.73 26.17
CA ASN A 144 9.84 9.04 27.42
C ASN A 144 10.56 7.70 27.54
N CYS A 145 10.64 7.20 28.78
CA CYS A 145 11.11 5.85 29.08
C CYS A 145 10.13 5.10 30.00
N ALA A 146 10.21 3.78 29.96
CA ALA A 146 9.55 2.85 30.86
C ALA A 146 10.57 1.85 31.42
N ASP A 147 10.35 1.41 32.66
CA ASP A 147 11.08 0.31 33.27
C ASP A 147 10.64 -1.02 32.64
N VAL A 148 11.60 -1.82 32.18
CA VAL A 148 11.31 -3.14 31.59
C VAL A 148 12.25 -4.21 32.10
N THR A 149 11.75 -5.44 32.20
CA THR A 149 12.60 -6.64 32.23
C THR A 149 12.62 -7.25 30.84
N VAL A 150 13.82 -7.46 30.27
CA VAL A 150 13.99 -8.07 28.96
C VAL A 150 14.40 -9.52 29.12
N HIS A 151 13.53 -10.43 28.73
CA HIS A 151 13.79 -11.87 28.63
C HIS A 151 14.32 -12.18 27.23
N GLY A 152 15.64 -12.06 27.07
CA GLY A 152 16.35 -12.21 25.80
C GLY A 152 17.13 -13.52 25.68
N VAL A 153 18.08 -13.53 24.76
CA VAL A 153 19.00 -14.67 24.53
C VAL A 153 20.35 -14.44 25.19
N LYS A 154 20.97 -15.52 25.68
CA LYS A 154 22.32 -15.49 26.28
C LYS A 154 23.34 -15.07 25.22
N GLY A 155 24.09 -14.00 25.47
CA GLY A 155 25.06 -13.46 24.51
C GLY A 155 24.47 -12.64 23.37
N GLY A 156 23.17 -12.28 23.44
CA GLY A 156 22.50 -11.41 22.47
C GLY A 156 23.19 -10.05 22.33
N LYS A 157 23.13 -9.47 21.14
CA LYS A 157 23.71 -8.16 20.82
C LYS A 157 22.81 -7.40 19.88
N LEU A 158 22.52 -6.14 20.21
CA LEU A 158 21.82 -5.22 19.32
C LEU A 158 22.84 -4.35 18.56
N PRO A 159 22.51 -3.92 17.33
CA PRO A 159 23.35 -2.98 16.59
C PRO A 159 23.49 -1.66 17.35
N ARG A 160 24.65 -1.00 17.23
CA ARG A 160 24.91 0.35 17.77
C ARG A 160 24.19 1.42 16.94
N LYS A 161 22.86 1.41 16.96
CA LYS A 161 22.03 2.50 16.42
C LYS A 161 21.50 3.32 17.58
N THR A 162 22.04 4.52 17.77
CA THR A 162 21.52 5.48 18.74
C THR A 162 20.28 6.17 18.19
N ILE A 163 19.50 6.78 19.08
CA ILE A 163 18.35 7.63 18.72
C ILE A 163 18.86 8.81 17.86
N GLN A 164 18.09 9.24 16.87
CA GLN A 164 18.48 10.25 15.90
C GLN A 164 17.45 11.39 15.87
N ILE A 165 17.91 12.63 15.91
CA ILE A 165 17.09 13.81 15.66
C ILE A 165 17.33 14.23 14.20
N TYR A 166 16.29 14.20 13.37
CA TYR A 166 16.41 14.30 11.91
C TYR A 166 15.72 15.54 11.33
N ASP A 167 16.35 16.16 10.33
CA ASP A 167 15.71 17.08 9.38
C ASP A 167 14.92 16.27 8.33
N PHE A 168 13.60 16.49 8.27
CA PHE A 168 12.67 15.74 7.42
C PHE A 168 12.78 16.02 5.91
N ASN A 169 13.63 16.96 5.48
CA ASN A 169 13.80 17.29 4.06
C ASN A 169 14.32 16.12 3.18
N ARG A 170 14.81 15.01 3.76
CA ARG A 170 15.48 13.92 3.00
C ARG A 170 14.96 12.48 3.26
N PHE A 171 13.94 12.27 4.09
CA PHE A 171 13.54 10.91 4.50
C PHE A 171 12.38 10.32 3.69
N LYS A 172 12.46 9.02 3.38
CA LYS A 172 11.41 8.23 2.70
C LYS A 172 10.55 7.48 3.74
N LYS A 173 9.24 7.39 3.51
CA LYS A 173 8.26 6.77 4.43
C LYS A 173 8.55 5.27 4.65
N GLY A 174 8.33 4.76 5.87
CA GLY A 174 8.42 3.33 6.21
C GLY A 174 8.62 3.05 7.71
N VAL A 175 8.49 1.77 8.10
CA VAL A 175 8.86 1.23 9.41
C VAL A 175 10.14 0.41 9.27
N THR A 176 11.13 0.62 10.12
CA THR A 176 12.37 -0.21 10.12
C THR A 176 12.57 -0.90 11.46
N PHE A 177 12.89 -2.19 11.44
CA PHE A 177 13.26 -3.01 12.61
C PHE A 177 14.73 -3.42 12.49
N PRO A 178 15.69 -2.55 12.80
CA PRO A 178 17.09 -2.78 12.49
C PRO A 178 17.77 -3.87 13.34
N GLY A 179 17.08 -4.45 14.33
CA GLY A 179 17.64 -5.43 15.26
C GLY A 179 17.69 -6.88 14.74
N ASP A 180 16.95 -7.21 13.69
CA ASP A 180 16.88 -8.57 13.15
C ASP A 180 18.18 -8.89 12.38
N VAL A 181 19.17 -9.47 13.06
CA VAL A 181 20.28 -10.16 12.37
C VAL A 181 19.81 -11.58 12.04
N THR A 182 19.24 -11.74 10.85
CA THR A 182 19.50 -12.95 10.07
C THR A 182 21.00 -12.96 9.70
N PRO A 183 21.67 -14.12 9.57
CA PRO A 183 23.08 -14.16 9.20
C PRO A 183 23.31 -13.36 7.91
N ARG A 184 24.13 -12.31 7.97
CA ARG A 184 24.60 -11.60 6.78
C ARG A 184 25.47 -12.57 5.97
N MET A 185 24.99 -13.00 4.81
CA MET A 185 25.91 -13.26 3.71
C MET A 185 26.60 -11.94 3.39
N SER A 186 27.92 -11.93 3.59
CA SER A 186 28.81 -10.81 3.35
C SER A 186 28.76 -10.33 1.91
N SER A 187 28.80 -9.02 1.73
CA SER A 187 29.04 -8.33 0.47
C SER A 187 30.34 -8.82 -0.19
N VAL A 188 30.22 -9.69 -1.20
CA VAL A 188 31.25 -9.85 -2.21
C VAL A 188 30.90 -8.90 -3.34
N VAL A 189 31.86 -8.04 -3.66
CA VAL A 189 31.90 -7.22 -4.86
C VAL A 189 31.69 -8.14 -6.06
N PHE A 190 30.52 -8.09 -6.71
CA PHE A 190 30.35 -8.73 -8.02
C PHE A 190 31.10 -7.89 -9.05
N ARG A 191 32.38 -8.22 -9.24
CA ARG A 191 32.99 -8.11 -10.57
C ARG A 191 32.25 -9.09 -11.47
N SER A 192 31.77 -8.56 -12.60
CA SER A 192 31.25 -9.29 -13.74
C SER A 192 32.10 -10.52 -14.04
N PHE A 193 31.55 -11.70 -13.79
CA PHE A 193 31.89 -12.91 -14.52
C PHE A 193 30.57 -13.60 -14.89
N ALA A 194 30.32 -13.63 -16.19
CA ALA A 194 29.27 -14.44 -16.77
C ALA A 194 29.58 -15.92 -16.52
N SER A 195 28.66 -16.63 -15.90
CA SER A 195 28.51 -18.07 -16.09
C SER A 195 27.02 -18.42 -16.02
N ALA A 196 26.65 -19.36 -16.89
CA ALA A 196 25.28 -19.66 -17.26
C ALA A 196 24.45 -20.33 -16.15
N SER A 197 23.15 -20.01 -16.19
CA SER A 197 21.99 -20.77 -15.69
C SER A 197 21.94 -21.12 -14.20
N ASP A 198 21.32 -20.22 -13.43
CA ASP A 198 20.32 -20.63 -12.42
C ASP A 198 19.23 -19.54 -12.35
N GLN A 199 18.26 -19.62 -13.25
CA GLN A 199 17.10 -18.72 -13.25
C GLN A 199 16.06 -19.28 -12.26
N GLN A 200 15.96 -18.68 -11.07
CA GLN A 200 14.69 -18.71 -10.34
C GLN A 200 13.59 -18.27 -11.32
N PRO A 201 12.48 -19.04 -11.44
CA PRO A 201 11.42 -18.66 -12.36
C PRO A 201 10.92 -17.25 -12.00
N PRO A 202 10.63 -16.41 -12.99
CA PRO A 202 10.08 -15.09 -12.72
C PRO A 202 8.81 -15.25 -11.85
N PRO A 203 8.57 -14.32 -10.90
CA PRO A 203 7.36 -14.37 -10.10
C PRO A 203 6.13 -14.45 -11.01
N PRO A 204 5.07 -15.16 -10.60
CA PRO A 204 3.86 -15.28 -11.40
C PRO A 204 3.29 -13.89 -11.70
N ALA A 205 2.59 -13.73 -12.83
CA ALA A 205 2.07 -12.43 -13.27
C ALA A 205 1.10 -11.78 -12.26
N VAL A 206 0.50 -12.59 -11.39
CA VAL A 206 -0.39 -12.18 -10.30
C VAL A 206 -0.01 -12.95 -9.04
N THR A 207 0.00 -12.27 -7.88
CA THR A 207 0.08 -12.91 -6.56
C THR A 207 -1.05 -12.45 -5.66
N VAL A 208 -1.37 -13.27 -4.66
CA VAL A 208 -2.35 -12.96 -3.62
C VAL A 208 -1.68 -13.08 -2.25
N SER A 209 -1.96 -12.12 -1.38
CA SER A 209 -1.57 -12.13 0.02
C SER A 209 -2.72 -11.64 0.90
N LYS A 210 -2.70 -11.93 2.21
CA LYS A 210 -3.62 -11.32 3.17
C LYS A 210 -2.99 -10.06 3.75
N SER A 211 -3.81 -9.05 4.00
CA SER A 211 -3.35 -7.82 4.65
C SER A 211 -2.83 -8.09 6.06
N LEU A 212 -1.75 -7.40 6.43
CA LEU A 212 -1.21 -7.44 7.79
C LEU A 212 -2.14 -6.74 8.81
N LEU A 213 -3.03 -5.86 8.33
CA LEU A 213 -3.98 -5.12 9.19
C LEU A 213 -5.28 -5.89 9.44
N SER A 214 -5.72 -6.72 8.49
CA SER A 214 -6.89 -7.59 8.66
C SER A 214 -6.81 -8.79 7.72
N GLN A 215 -7.04 -9.99 8.27
CA GLN A 215 -7.13 -11.22 7.50
C GLN A 215 -8.39 -11.29 6.62
N GLU A 216 -9.35 -10.36 6.79
CA GLU A 216 -10.56 -10.24 5.95
C GLU A 216 -10.29 -9.56 4.61
N VAL A 217 -9.11 -8.95 4.42
CA VAL A 217 -8.73 -8.23 3.19
C VAL A 217 -7.62 -8.99 2.47
N ALA A 218 -7.91 -9.45 1.26
CA ALA A 218 -6.91 -9.94 0.33
C ALA A 218 -6.29 -8.80 -0.48
N ILE A 219 -5.02 -8.96 -0.83
CA ILE A 219 -4.27 -8.06 -1.68
C ILE A 219 -3.84 -8.84 -2.91
N MET A 220 -4.43 -8.52 -4.05
CA MET A 220 -4.06 -9.06 -5.35
C MET A 220 -3.11 -8.10 -6.05
N THR A 221 -1.90 -8.55 -6.37
CA THR A 221 -0.85 -7.72 -6.96
C THR A 221 -0.55 -8.17 -8.39
N LEU A 222 -0.62 -7.23 -9.33
CA LEU A 222 -0.17 -7.39 -10.72
C LEU A 222 1.32 -7.08 -10.82
N HIS A 223 2.11 -8.04 -11.34
CA HIS A 223 3.57 -7.93 -11.47
C HIS A 223 4.03 -7.50 -12.86
N GLN A 224 3.12 -7.47 -13.83
CA GLN A 224 3.39 -7.08 -15.21
C GLN A 224 2.57 -5.85 -15.58
N SER A 225 3.16 -4.94 -16.34
CA SER A 225 2.46 -3.74 -16.81
C SER A 225 1.51 -4.04 -17.96
N ALA A 226 1.89 -4.92 -18.88
CA ALA A 226 1.01 -5.39 -19.96
C ALA A 226 0.21 -6.60 -19.49
N PHE A 227 -1.08 -6.64 -19.82
CA PHE A 227 -1.96 -7.72 -19.46
C PHE A 227 -1.98 -8.75 -20.60
N THR A 228 -1.63 -9.99 -20.30
CA THR A 228 -1.59 -11.10 -21.28
C THR A 228 -2.76 -12.06 -21.08
N HIS A 229 -2.95 -13.00 -22.01
CA HIS A 229 -3.95 -14.07 -21.84
C HIS A 229 -3.67 -14.93 -20.60
N ASP A 230 -2.40 -15.23 -20.31
CA ASP A 230 -2.03 -16.00 -19.12
C ASP A 230 -2.28 -15.22 -17.83
N THR A 231 -2.05 -13.91 -17.85
CA THR A 231 -2.40 -13.02 -16.72
C THR A 231 -3.91 -13.06 -16.46
N ALA A 232 -4.74 -13.05 -17.50
CA ALA A 232 -6.20 -13.15 -17.38
C ALA A 232 -6.62 -14.46 -16.69
N LYS A 233 -6.11 -15.60 -17.17
CA LYS A 233 -6.41 -16.92 -16.62
C LYS A 233 -5.98 -17.05 -15.16
N LEU A 234 -4.78 -16.56 -14.85
CA LEU A 234 -4.26 -16.59 -13.48
C LEU A 234 -5.09 -15.70 -12.55
N LEU A 235 -5.43 -14.48 -12.98
CA LEU A 235 -6.28 -13.59 -12.20
C LEU A 235 -7.63 -14.25 -11.88
N ILE A 236 -8.31 -14.82 -12.87
CA ILE A 236 -9.60 -15.51 -12.68
C ILE A 236 -9.46 -16.65 -11.66
N LYS A 237 -8.41 -17.47 -11.80
CA LYS A 237 -8.15 -18.61 -10.90
C LYS A 237 -7.93 -18.13 -9.46
N GLU A 238 -7.04 -17.17 -9.26
CA GLU A 238 -6.72 -16.64 -7.93
C GLU A 238 -7.93 -15.93 -7.31
N TRP A 239 -8.72 -15.20 -8.11
CA TRP A 239 -9.95 -14.57 -7.63
C TRP A 239 -10.97 -15.58 -7.14
N ALA A 240 -11.18 -16.67 -7.89
CA ALA A 240 -12.08 -17.75 -7.47
C ALA A 240 -11.64 -18.39 -6.14
N ALA A 241 -10.32 -18.56 -5.92
CA ALA A 241 -9.79 -19.07 -4.66
C ALA A 241 -10.08 -18.10 -3.49
N ILE A 242 -9.91 -16.79 -3.70
CA ILE A 242 -10.26 -15.75 -2.72
C ILE A 242 -11.77 -15.79 -2.41
N GLU A 243 -12.63 -15.95 -3.42
CA GLU A 243 -14.09 -16.00 -3.22
C GLU A 243 -14.57 -17.27 -2.52
N GLN A 244 -13.81 -18.36 -2.55
CA GLN A 244 -14.12 -19.56 -1.77
C GLN A 244 -13.79 -19.39 -0.28
N ASP A 245 -12.74 -18.63 0.05
CA ASP A 245 -12.35 -18.33 1.42
C ASP A 245 -13.38 -17.40 2.10
N GLN A 246 -14.19 -17.98 2.99
CA GLN A 246 -15.24 -17.26 3.71
C GLN A 246 -14.71 -16.24 4.72
N SER A 247 -13.43 -16.33 5.11
CA SER A 247 -12.78 -15.32 5.95
C SER A 247 -12.52 -14.02 5.20
N ILE A 248 -12.43 -14.08 3.87
CA ILE A 248 -12.18 -12.91 3.03
C ILE A 248 -13.50 -12.23 2.65
N ARG A 249 -13.53 -10.92 2.86
CA ARG A 249 -14.68 -10.05 2.61
C ARG A 249 -14.36 -8.88 1.69
N ALA A 250 -13.08 -8.64 1.42
CA ALA A 250 -12.63 -7.58 0.52
C ALA A 250 -11.34 -7.92 -0.23
N VAL A 251 -11.14 -7.29 -1.38
CA VAL A 251 -9.94 -7.40 -2.20
C VAL A 251 -9.45 -6.01 -2.60
N MET A 252 -8.17 -5.74 -2.35
CA MET A 252 -7.45 -4.64 -2.98
C MET A 252 -6.72 -5.16 -4.21
N LEU A 253 -7.01 -4.61 -5.39
CA LEU A 253 -6.26 -4.83 -6.61
C LEU A 253 -5.20 -3.73 -6.75
N LYS A 254 -3.92 -4.11 -6.79
CA LYS A 254 -2.78 -3.20 -6.94
C LYS A 254 -1.78 -3.72 -7.98
N SER A 255 -0.78 -2.91 -8.31
CA SER A 255 0.41 -3.35 -9.03
C SER A 255 1.66 -2.93 -8.28
N ASP A 256 2.77 -3.65 -8.46
CA ASP A 256 4.10 -3.27 -7.97
C ASP A 256 5.02 -2.72 -9.08
N HIS A 257 4.52 -2.60 -10.32
CA HIS A 257 5.30 -2.04 -11.41
C HIS A 257 5.57 -0.55 -11.18
N LYS A 258 6.80 -0.08 -11.41
CA LYS A 258 7.31 1.24 -10.97
C LYS A 258 6.39 2.45 -11.18
N SER A 259 5.75 2.58 -12.35
CA SER A 259 4.95 3.77 -12.71
C SER A 259 3.66 3.45 -13.47
N ILE A 260 3.26 2.18 -13.49
CA ILE A 260 2.11 1.71 -14.27
C ILE A 260 1.30 0.82 -13.35
N PHE A 261 0.00 1.07 -13.26
CA PHE A 261 -0.93 0.13 -12.64
C PHE A 261 -1.23 -1.01 -13.61
N CYS A 262 -1.66 -0.66 -14.82
CA CYS A 262 -1.78 -1.57 -15.96
C CYS A 262 -1.81 -0.74 -17.25
N ALA A 263 -0.95 -1.09 -18.21
CA ALA A 263 -0.79 -0.43 -19.50
C ALA A 263 -1.86 -0.86 -20.53
N GLY A 264 -2.69 -1.84 -20.19
CA GLY A 264 -3.69 -2.39 -21.07
C GLY A 264 -3.31 -3.78 -21.59
N ILE A 265 -3.99 -4.20 -22.65
CA ILE A 265 -3.68 -5.44 -23.37
C ILE A 265 -2.26 -5.36 -23.94
N ASP A 266 -1.52 -6.46 -23.81
CA ASP A 266 -0.27 -6.63 -24.54
C ASP A 266 -0.48 -6.61 -26.06
N PHE A 267 0.15 -5.65 -26.76
CA PHE A 267 -0.01 -5.51 -28.20
C PHE A 267 0.31 -6.77 -29.01
N ARG A 268 1.15 -7.67 -28.47
CA ARG A 268 1.44 -8.96 -29.10
C ARG A 268 0.23 -9.87 -29.18
N GLU A 269 -0.75 -9.74 -28.27
CA GLU A 269 -1.99 -10.53 -28.31
C GLU A 269 -2.85 -10.18 -29.53
N PHE A 270 -2.85 -8.91 -29.97
CA PHE A 270 -3.58 -8.49 -31.18
C PHE A 270 -3.00 -9.07 -32.48
N LEU A 271 -1.72 -9.47 -32.46
CA LEU A 271 -1.02 -9.99 -33.64
C LEU A 271 -1.14 -11.52 -33.79
N LYS A 272 -1.79 -12.22 -32.85
CA LYS A 272 -1.95 -13.70 -32.88
C LYS A 272 -3.09 -14.18 -33.79
N GLY A 273 -3.72 -13.26 -34.53
CA GLY A 273 -4.86 -13.54 -35.41
C GLY A 273 -6.22 -13.49 -34.69
N SER A 274 -7.29 -13.34 -35.47
CA SER A 274 -8.64 -13.03 -34.98
C SER A 274 -9.21 -14.09 -34.04
N GLU A 275 -8.98 -15.38 -34.31
CA GLU A 275 -9.47 -16.46 -33.46
C GLU A 275 -8.79 -16.45 -32.08
N SER A 276 -7.44 -16.37 -32.07
CA SER A 276 -6.66 -16.30 -30.83
C SER A 276 -7.03 -15.06 -30.01
N PHE A 277 -7.16 -13.90 -30.67
CA PHE A 277 -7.58 -12.67 -30.03
C PHE A 277 -9.02 -12.76 -29.51
N GLY A 278 -9.95 -13.39 -30.24
CA GLY A 278 -11.32 -13.60 -29.79
C GLY A 278 -11.40 -14.44 -28.51
N ASN A 279 -10.62 -15.52 -28.42
CA ASN A 279 -10.52 -16.32 -27.20
C ASN A 279 -9.92 -15.54 -26.04
N TYR A 280 -8.90 -14.73 -26.30
CA TYR A 280 -8.34 -13.85 -25.28
C TYR A 280 -9.34 -12.77 -24.84
N TRP A 281 -10.10 -12.20 -25.77
CA TRP A 281 -11.14 -11.22 -25.46
C TRP A 281 -12.25 -11.81 -24.58
N ARG A 282 -12.66 -13.06 -24.82
CA ARG A 282 -13.55 -13.79 -23.89
C ARG A 282 -12.95 -13.91 -22.48
N SER A 283 -11.63 -14.15 -22.37
CA SER A 283 -10.95 -14.15 -21.07
C SER A 283 -10.93 -12.76 -20.42
N ILE A 284 -10.76 -11.68 -21.18
CA ILE A 284 -10.86 -10.30 -20.67
C ILE A 284 -12.27 -10.00 -20.15
N ARG A 285 -13.30 -10.36 -20.92
CA ARG A 285 -14.69 -10.26 -20.49
C ARG A 285 -14.95 -11.07 -19.23
N LYS A 286 -14.36 -12.27 -19.12
CA LYS A 286 -14.48 -13.08 -17.92
C LYS A 286 -13.77 -12.47 -16.71
N VAL A 287 -12.59 -11.86 -16.88
CA VAL A 287 -11.91 -11.08 -15.82
C VAL A 287 -12.83 -9.96 -15.32
N PHE A 288 -13.38 -9.17 -16.24
CA PHE A 288 -14.31 -8.10 -15.88
C PHE A 288 -15.54 -8.64 -15.12
N ASP A 289 -16.21 -9.67 -15.64
CA ASP A 289 -17.36 -10.33 -15.00
C ASP A 289 -17.02 -10.81 -13.59
N THR A 290 -15.83 -11.41 -13.42
CA THR A 290 -15.36 -11.97 -12.15
C THR A 290 -15.21 -10.88 -11.09
N ILE A 291 -14.60 -9.76 -11.43
CA ILE A 291 -14.40 -8.64 -10.50
C ILE A 291 -15.73 -7.91 -10.26
N TYR A 292 -16.46 -7.57 -11.34
CA TYR A 292 -17.65 -6.73 -11.27
C TYR A 292 -18.87 -7.46 -10.66
N SER A 293 -18.97 -8.79 -10.79
CA SER A 293 -20.01 -9.57 -10.14
C SER A 293 -19.59 -10.18 -8.80
N SER A 294 -18.38 -9.88 -8.32
CA SER A 294 -17.84 -10.47 -7.10
C SER A 294 -18.71 -10.18 -5.87
N ARG A 295 -18.79 -11.16 -4.96
CA ARG A 295 -19.40 -11.00 -3.63
C ARG A 295 -18.56 -10.13 -2.67
N LEU A 296 -17.32 -9.82 -3.04
CA LEU A 296 -16.35 -9.13 -2.19
C LEU A 296 -16.42 -7.62 -2.39
N ASN A 297 -16.10 -6.84 -1.36
CA ASN A 297 -15.82 -5.41 -1.54
C ASN A 297 -14.48 -5.25 -2.27
N THR A 298 -14.48 -4.54 -3.39
CA THR A 298 -13.30 -4.44 -4.27
C THR A 298 -12.84 -2.99 -4.42
N ALA A 299 -11.54 -2.76 -4.25
CA ALA A 299 -10.96 -1.44 -4.51
C ALA A 299 -9.69 -1.54 -5.35
N ALA A 300 -9.56 -0.67 -6.33
CA ALA A 300 -8.37 -0.52 -7.15
C ALA A 300 -7.44 0.55 -6.54
N SER A 301 -6.22 0.14 -6.16
CA SER A 301 -5.14 1.02 -5.70
C SER A 301 -4.18 1.27 -6.87
N MET A 302 -4.39 2.36 -7.59
CA MET A 302 -3.77 2.65 -8.88
C MET A 302 -2.70 3.75 -8.76
N HIS A 303 -1.46 3.36 -8.50
CA HIS A 303 -0.35 4.32 -8.26
C HIS A 303 0.27 4.87 -9.54
N GLY A 304 0.04 4.20 -10.67
CA GLY A 304 0.62 4.50 -11.97
C GLY A 304 -0.42 4.64 -13.07
N HIS A 305 0.04 4.72 -14.32
CA HIS A 305 -0.86 4.80 -15.48
C HIS A 305 -1.82 3.60 -15.55
N SER A 306 -3.09 3.90 -15.87
CA SER A 306 -4.20 2.93 -15.98
C SER A 306 -4.87 3.10 -17.35
N LEU A 307 -4.28 2.51 -18.39
CA LEU A 307 -4.68 2.74 -19.79
C LEU A 307 -5.44 1.53 -20.35
N GLY A 308 -6.48 1.78 -21.14
CA GLY A 308 -7.30 0.73 -21.76
C GLY A 308 -7.81 -0.25 -20.71
N LEU A 309 -7.41 -1.51 -20.81
CA LEU A 309 -7.75 -2.54 -19.81
C LEU A 309 -7.34 -2.17 -18.37
N GLY A 310 -6.31 -1.35 -18.15
CA GLY A 310 -6.00 -0.84 -16.80
C GLY A 310 -7.09 0.05 -16.23
N CYS A 311 -7.72 0.89 -17.06
CA CYS A 311 -8.91 1.65 -16.68
C CYS A 311 -10.10 0.71 -16.42
N VAL A 312 -10.27 -0.31 -17.28
CA VAL A 312 -11.33 -1.33 -17.13
C VAL A 312 -11.24 -2.08 -15.81
N LEU A 313 -10.04 -2.50 -15.40
CA LEU A 313 -9.81 -3.16 -14.11
C LEU A 313 -10.21 -2.25 -12.94
N GLY A 314 -9.91 -0.96 -13.02
CA GLY A 314 -10.36 0.04 -12.05
C GLY A 314 -11.89 0.18 -12.03
N MET A 315 -12.53 0.31 -13.18
CA MET A 315 -13.99 0.42 -13.31
C MET A 315 -14.73 -0.86 -12.91
N ALA A 316 -14.07 -2.02 -12.97
CA ALA A 316 -14.62 -3.28 -12.50
C ALA A 316 -14.72 -3.34 -10.96
N CYS A 317 -13.81 -2.66 -10.25
CA CYS A 317 -13.87 -2.55 -8.79
C CYS A 317 -15.00 -1.63 -8.30
N ASN A 318 -15.43 -1.77 -7.04
CA ASN A 318 -16.40 -0.86 -6.43
C ASN A 318 -15.81 0.55 -6.33
N ASP A 319 -14.57 0.64 -5.85
CA ASP A 319 -13.92 1.90 -5.52
C ASP A 319 -12.54 2.03 -6.21
N ARG A 320 -12.13 3.25 -6.55
CA ARG A 320 -10.96 3.59 -7.39
C ARG A 320 -10.16 4.71 -6.76
N PHE A 321 -8.88 4.45 -6.47
CA PHE A 321 -7.97 5.37 -5.81
C PHE A 321 -6.72 5.59 -6.66
N MET A 322 -6.31 6.84 -6.86
CA MET A 322 -5.09 7.17 -7.63
C MET A 322 -4.15 8.11 -6.90
N MET A 323 -2.85 7.98 -7.13
CA MET A 323 -1.86 8.88 -6.53
C MET A 323 -1.76 10.25 -7.22
N GLY A 324 -2.28 11.31 -6.60
CA GLY A 324 -2.29 12.66 -7.15
C GLY A 324 -1.03 13.51 -6.95
N ALA A 325 -0.16 13.19 -5.97
CA ALA A 325 0.99 14.04 -5.62
C ALA A 325 2.35 13.39 -6.00
N VAL A 326 2.64 13.34 -7.30
CA VAL A 326 3.91 12.85 -7.87
C VAL A 326 4.47 13.78 -8.95
N SER A 327 5.80 13.79 -9.11
CA SER A 327 6.49 14.66 -10.08
C SER A 327 6.14 14.37 -11.55
N LYS A 328 5.73 13.13 -11.85
CA LYS A 328 5.16 12.72 -13.14
C LYS A 328 3.78 12.12 -12.88
N PRO A 329 2.70 12.90 -12.99
CA PRO A 329 1.35 12.41 -12.70
C PRO A 329 0.99 11.27 -13.65
N ALA A 330 0.44 10.21 -13.06
CA ALA A 330 -0.19 9.13 -13.81
C ALA A 330 -1.42 9.64 -14.55
N THR A 331 -1.96 8.81 -15.43
CA THR A 331 -3.17 9.12 -16.19
C THR A 331 -4.04 7.88 -16.33
N ILE A 332 -5.33 8.09 -16.59
CA ILE A 332 -6.33 7.02 -16.70
C ILE A 332 -7.29 7.30 -17.86
N GLY A 333 -7.67 6.25 -18.58
CA GLY A 333 -8.68 6.37 -19.62
C GLY A 333 -8.73 5.17 -20.57
N LEU A 334 -9.75 5.19 -21.42
CA LEU A 334 -9.98 4.22 -22.50
C LEU A 334 -9.39 4.78 -23.80
N ASN A 335 -8.28 4.20 -24.27
CA ASN A 335 -7.51 4.67 -25.44
C ASN A 335 -7.54 3.68 -26.62
N GLU A 336 -8.55 2.82 -26.70
CA GLU A 336 -8.72 1.83 -27.76
C GLU A 336 -8.75 2.49 -29.15
N VAL A 337 -9.41 3.65 -29.26
CA VAL A 337 -9.51 4.39 -30.52
C VAL A 337 -8.13 4.82 -31.05
N ALA A 338 -7.19 5.10 -30.14
CA ALA A 338 -5.83 5.47 -30.52
C ALA A 338 -5.04 4.32 -31.19
N VAL A 339 -5.55 3.09 -31.13
CA VAL A 339 -5.00 1.91 -31.82
C VAL A 339 -5.92 1.38 -32.93
N GLY A 340 -6.90 2.17 -33.37
CA GLY A 340 -7.82 1.80 -34.45
C GLY A 340 -8.93 0.82 -34.02
N VAL A 341 -9.13 0.65 -32.71
CA VAL A 341 -10.15 -0.26 -32.15
C VAL A 341 -11.24 0.58 -31.49
N PRO A 342 -12.53 0.35 -31.79
CA PRO A 342 -13.60 1.09 -31.13
C PRO A 342 -13.69 0.69 -29.66
N VAL A 343 -14.15 1.62 -28.81
CA VAL A 343 -14.50 1.28 -27.43
C VAL A 343 -15.72 0.34 -27.46
N PRO A 344 -15.64 -0.87 -26.89
CA PRO A 344 -16.76 -1.80 -26.77
C PRO A 344 -18.00 -1.17 -26.15
N TYR A 345 -19.19 -1.56 -26.61
CA TYR A 345 -20.47 -1.00 -26.12
C TYR A 345 -20.58 -1.07 -24.59
N TRP A 346 -20.27 -2.22 -23.99
CA TRP A 346 -20.36 -2.41 -22.55
C TRP A 346 -19.36 -1.53 -21.77
N LEU A 347 -18.20 -1.20 -22.35
CA LEU A 347 -17.26 -0.26 -21.76
C LEU A 347 -17.75 1.17 -21.86
N ALA A 348 -18.35 1.55 -22.98
CA ALA A 348 -18.94 2.87 -23.15
C ALA A 348 -20.11 3.09 -22.16
N GLU A 349 -20.99 2.10 -22.00
CA GLU A 349 -22.10 2.17 -21.04
C GLU A 349 -21.62 2.18 -19.58
N LEU A 350 -20.61 1.38 -19.23
CA LEU A 350 -20.03 1.41 -17.89
C LEU A 350 -19.37 2.76 -17.60
N PHE A 351 -18.60 3.30 -18.54
CA PHE A 351 -17.96 4.60 -18.39
C PHE A 351 -19.00 5.71 -18.23
N ALA A 352 -20.08 5.68 -19.02
CA ALA A 352 -21.19 6.62 -18.90
C ALA A 352 -21.93 6.52 -17.56
N THR A 353 -22.07 5.29 -17.02
CA THR A 353 -22.67 5.03 -15.70
C THR A 353 -21.82 5.59 -14.56
N ILE A 354 -20.50 5.47 -14.66
CA ILE A 354 -19.55 5.95 -13.64
C ILE A 354 -19.39 7.48 -13.70
N THR A 355 -19.36 8.05 -14.91
CA THR A 355 -19.07 9.47 -15.13
C THR A 355 -20.34 10.23 -15.51
N SER A 356 -20.65 10.29 -16.81
CA SER A 356 -21.93 10.69 -17.38
C SER A 356 -21.95 10.34 -18.86
N ARG A 357 -23.15 10.25 -19.46
CA ARG A 357 -23.28 10.09 -20.91
C ARG A 357 -22.54 11.18 -21.70
N ARG A 358 -22.59 12.43 -21.22
CA ARG A 358 -21.91 13.56 -21.86
C ARG A 358 -20.38 13.43 -21.80
N HIS A 359 -19.83 12.95 -20.69
CA HIS A 359 -18.40 12.69 -20.59
C HIS A 359 -17.99 11.55 -21.53
N ALA A 360 -18.77 10.48 -21.60
CA ALA A 360 -18.52 9.38 -22.53
C ALA A 360 -18.44 9.86 -23.99
N GLU A 361 -19.42 10.65 -24.46
CA GLU A 361 -19.44 11.20 -25.83
C GLU A 361 -18.28 12.15 -26.13
N ARG A 362 -17.78 12.90 -25.13
CA ARG A 362 -16.64 13.80 -25.32
C ARG A 362 -15.29 13.10 -25.29
N PHE A 363 -15.18 12.01 -24.54
CA PHE A 363 -13.87 11.41 -24.23
C PHE A 363 -13.59 10.15 -25.04
N LEU A 364 -14.58 9.25 -25.17
CA LEU A 364 -14.38 7.94 -25.78
C LEU A 364 -14.10 7.99 -27.29
N PRO A 365 -14.81 8.79 -28.11
CA PRO A 365 -14.53 8.86 -29.55
C PRO A 365 -13.14 9.40 -29.89
N LEU A 366 -12.51 10.09 -28.94
CA LEU A 366 -11.17 10.67 -29.07
C LEU A 366 -10.10 9.82 -28.39
N GLY A 367 -10.47 8.71 -27.72
CA GLY A 367 -9.56 7.93 -26.90
C GLY A 367 -8.87 8.76 -25.80
N ARG A 368 -9.57 9.74 -25.22
CA ARG A 368 -8.95 10.69 -24.28
C ARG A 368 -8.45 9.98 -23.03
N ILE A 369 -7.19 10.27 -22.70
CA ILE A 369 -6.56 9.92 -21.44
C ILE A 369 -6.63 11.14 -20.52
N LEU A 370 -7.20 10.94 -19.34
CA LEU A 370 -7.46 12.00 -18.36
C LEU A 370 -6.30 12.13 -17.37
N SER A 371 -6.00 13.37 -16.98
CA SER A 371 -5.22 13.62 -15.78
C SER A 371 -5.96 13.13 -14.53
N ILE A 372 -5.23 12.97 -13.43
CA ILE A 372 -5.80 12.48 -12.17
C ILE A 372 -6.88 13.41 -11.64
N GLN A 373 -6.66 14.73 -11.74
CA GLN A 373 -7.59 15.75 -11.29
C GLN A 373 -8.84 15.78 -12.18
N GLU A 374 -8.69 15.65 -13.50
CA GLU A 374 -9.84 15.51 -14.40
C GLU A 374 -10.62 14.24 -14.08
N ALA A 375 -9.95 13.09 -13.94
CA ALA A 375 -10.58 11.82 -13.63
C ALA A 375 -11.39 11.86 -12.32
N HIS A 376 -10.86 12.52 -11.29
CA HIS A 376 -11.58 12.78 -10.04
C HIS A 376 -12.78 13.71 -10.25
N SER A 377 -12.60 14.81 -10.99
CA SER A 377 -13.68 15.78 -11.23
C SER A 377 -14.88 15.20 -11.98
N VAL A 378 -14.67 14.18 -12.81
CA VAL A 378 -15.72 13.52 -13.59
C VAL A 378 -16.26 12.24 -12.94
N GLY A 379 -15.78 11.88 -11.74
CA GLY A 379 -16.23 10.69 -11.01
C GLY A 379 -15.60 9.37 -11.45
N LEU A 380 -14.62 9.39 -12.35
CA LEU A 380 -13.91 8.17 -12.78
C LEU A 380 -13.01 7.61 -11.66
N VAL A 381 -12.53 8.48 -10.76
CA VAL A 381 -11.69 8.13 -9.61
C VAL A 381 -12.29 8.77 -8.35
N ASP A 382 -12.35 8.03 -7.25
CA ASP A 382 -13.08 8.45 -6.06
C ASP A 382 -12.25 9.30 -5.10
N LYS A 383 -10.92 9.11 -5.07
CA LYS A 383 -9.99 9.96 -4.29
C LYS A 383 -8.58 9.95 -4.85
N VAL A 384 -7.91 11.12 -4.75
CA VAL A 384 -6.61 11.35 -5.38
C VAL A 384 -5.51 11.91 -4.47
N ASP A 385 -5.81 12.23 -3.21
CA ASP A 385 -4.90 12.98 -2.31
C ASP A 385 -3.82 12.09 -1.67
N PHE A 386 -3.15 11.25 -2.45
CA PHE A 386 -2.10 10.35 -1.97
C PHE A 386 -0.73 10.76 -2.50
N ARG A 387 0.26 10.81 -1.61
CA ARG A 387 1.64 11.24 -1.94
C ARG A 387 2.53 10.10 -2.39
N ASN A 388 2.17 8.86 -2.06
CA ASN A 388 2.92 7.66 -2.39
C ASN A 388 2.01 6.44 -2.29
N GLN A 389 2.46 5.33 -2.87
CA GLN A 389 1.67 4.11 -2.99
C GLN A 389 1.38 3.49 -1.63
N GLU A 390 2.33 3.53 -0.70
CA GLU A 390 2.14 3.00 0.66
C GLU A 390 1.03 3.73 1.42
N GLU A 391 0.96 5.06 1.31
CA GLU A 391 -0.14 5.87 1.88
C GLU A 391 -1.50 5.50 1.28
N MET A 392 -1.54 5.30 -0.04
CA MET A 392 -2.76 4.87 -0.71
C MET A 392 -3.16 3.45 -0.30
N ASP A 393 -2.24 2.49 -0.36
CA ASP A 393 -2.50 1.09 0.00
C ASP A 393 -2.99 0.95 1.47
N ASP A 394 -2.36 1.65 2.44
CA ASP A 394 -2.83 1.67 3.84
C ASP A 394 -4.25 2.27 3.96
N PHE A 395 -4.51 3.37 3.25
CA PHE A 395 -5.84 3.96 3.20
C PHE A 395 -6.86 2.99 2.60
N VAL A 396 -6.56 2.36 1.46
CA VAL A 396 -7.47 1.45 0.75
C VAL A 396 -7.80 0.23 1.61
N VAL A 397 -6.79 -0.37 2.26
CA VAL A 397 -7.02 -1.49 3.19
C VAL A 397 -7.96 -1.07 4.32
N ARG A 398 -7.74 0.08 4.96
CA ARG A 398 -8.62 0.57 6.04
C ARG A 398 -10.02 0.91 5.55
N TYR A 399 -10.12 1.50 4.38
CA TYR A 399 -11.38 1.80 3.71
C TYR A 399 -12.18 0.50 3.49
N LEU A 400 -11.55 -0.54 2.96
CA LEU A 400 -12.15 -1.86 2.79
C LEU A 400 -12.54 -2.51 4.11
N ILE A 401 -11.72 -2.43 5.16
CA ILE A 401 -12.09 -2.90 6.52
C ILE A 401 -13.35 -2.18 7.01
N GLY A 402 -13.46 -0.87 6.75
CA GLY A 402 -14.65 -0.08 7.05
C GLY A 402 -15.88 -0.57 6.28
N ARG A 403 -15.74 -0.85 4.97
CA ARG A 403 -16.83 -1.42 4.16
C ARG A 403 -17.31 -2.78 4.67
N CYS A 404 -16.39 -3.59 5.22
CA CYS A 404 -16.71 -4.88 5.84
C CYS A 404 -17.49 -4.74 7.15
N GLN A 405 -17.70 -3.55 7.71
CA GLN A 405 -18.54 -3.41 8.92
C GLN A 405 -20.04 -3.54 8.62
N ALA A 406 -20.45 -3.37 7.36
CA ALA A 406 -21.85 -3.58 6.95
C ALA A 406 -22.25 -5.06 7.05
N PRO A 407 -23.55 -5.37 7.28
CA PRO A 407 -24.07 -6.73 7.25
C PRO A 407 -23.80 -7.39 5.90
N ARG A 408 -23.07 -8.52 5.93
CA ARG A 408 -22.48 -9.16 4.74
C ARG A 408 -23.51 -9.52 3.68
N GLU A 409 -24.52 -10.32 4.03
CA GLU A 409 -25.50 -10.81 3.06
C GLU A 409 -26.32 -9.67 2.43
N ALA A 410 -26.70 -8.67 3.23
CA ALA A 410 -27.41 -7.49 2.73
C ALA A 410 -26.55 -6.69 1.75
N GLN A 411 -25.26 -6.52 2.04
CA GLN A 411 -24.33 -5.80 1.15
C GLN A 411 -24.13 -6.55 -0.17
N ILE A 412 -23.97 -7.88 -0.13
CA ILE A 412 -23.83 -8.73 -1.33
C ILE A 412 -25.07 -8.61 -2.21
N GLU A 413 -26.26 -8.81 -1.64
CA GLU A 413 -27.50 -8.78 -2.41
C GLU A 413 -27.80 -7.38 -2.96
N THR A 414 -27.51 -6.33 -2.20
CA THR A 414 -27.66 -4.94 -2.67
C THR A 414 -26.77 -4.69 -3.89
N MET A 415 -25.50 -5.11 -3.83
CA MET A 415 -24.58 -4.95 -4.96
C MET A 415 -25.00 -5.78 -6.18
N ARG A 416 -25.56 -6.98 -5.96
CA ARG A 416 -26.12 -7.83 -7.02
C ARG A 416 -27.26 -7.12 -7.75
N VAL A 417 -28.17 -6.49 -7.02
CA VAL A 417 -29.30 -5.72 -7.59
C VAL A 417 -28.80 -4.48 -8.34
N VAL A 418 -27.89 -3.69 -7.75
CA VAL A 418 -27.35 -2.48 -8.38
C VAL A 418 -26.67 -2.77 -9.72
N ARG A 419 -26.06 -3.96 -9.88
CA ARG A 419 -25.31 -4.35 -11.08
C ARG A 419 -26.08 -5.26 -12.03
N SER A 420 -27.32 -5.68 -11.70
CA SER A 420 -28.00 -6.78 -12.40
C SER A 420 -28.30 -6.47 -13.86
N ASP A 421 -28.82 -5.28 -14.16
CA ASP A 421 -29.21 -4.91 -15.52
C ASP A 421 -27.99 -4.80 -16.44
N PHE A 422 -26.92 -4.18 -15.94
CA PHE A 422 -25.66 -4.11 -16.67
C PHE A 422 -25.10 -5.52 -16.93
N LEU A 423 -25.00 -6.36 -15.91
CA LEU A 423 -24.46 -7.72 -16.03
C LEU A 423 -25.29 -8.60 -16.98
N ARG A 424 -26.62 -8.46 -16.98
CA ARG A 424 -27.50 -9.17 -17.92
C ARG A 424 -27.17 -8.81 -19.36
N THR A 425 -27.14 -7.51 -19.68
CA THR A 425 -26.84 -7.03 -21.03
C THR A 425 -25.41 -7.38 -21.44
N PHE A 426 -24.45 -7.18 -20.54
CA PHE A 426 -23.05 -7.54 -20.74
C PHE A 426 -22.92 -9.01 -21.12
N ARG A 427 -23.47 -9.95 -20.33
CA ARG A 427 -23.35 -11.39 -20.60
C ARG A 427 -24.06 -11.81 -21.89
N ALA A 428 -25.23 -11.23 -22.18
CA ALA A 428 -25.99 -11.55 -23.39
C ALA A 428 -25.30 -11.08 -24.68
N SER A 429 -24.45 -10.05 -24.61
CA SER A 429 -23.81 -9.44 -25.79
C SER A 429 -22.44 -10.04 -26.14
N GLU A 430 -22.03 -11.15 -25.53
CA GLU A 430 -20.65 -11.67 -25.67
C GLU A 430 -20.25 -11.96 -27.11
N GLU A 431 -21.04 -12.76 -27.83
CA GLU A 431 -20.67 -13.19 -29.18
C GLU A 431 -20.64 -12.02 -30.18
N GLU A 432 -21.58 -11.08 -30.09
CA GLU A 432 -21.59 -9.88 -30.94
C GLU A 432 -20.41 -8.95 -30.62
N ASP A 433 -20.04 -8.82 -29.33
CA ASP A 433 -18.89 -8.03 -28.90
C ASP A 433 -17.56 -8.64 -29.38
N VAL A 434 -17.40 -9.96 -29.21
CA VAL A 434 -16.22 -10.71 -29.70
C VAL A 434 -16.09 -10.57 -31.22
N LYS A 435 -17.20 -10.74 -31.97
CA LYS A 435 -17.22 -10.57 -33.41
C LYS A 435 -16.86 -9.14 -33.83
N THR A 436 -17.44 -8.15 -33.17
CA THR A 436 -17.17 -6.74 -33.46
C THR A 436 -15.70 -6.43 -33.25
N ILE A 437 -15.16 -6.69 -32.05
CA ILE A 437 -13.78 -6.29 -31.74
C ILE A 437 -12.75 -7.00 -32.61
N THR A 438 -12.95 -8.30 -32.88
CA THR A 438 -12.04 -9.07 -33.75
C THR A 438 -12.05 -8.55 -35.18
N SER A 439 -13.21 -8.12 -35.69
CA SER A 439 -13.31 -7.52 -37.03
C SER A 439 -12.54 -6.20 -37.16
N TYR A 440 -12.54 -5.36 -36.12
CA TYR A 440 -11.80 -4.09 -36.13
C TYR A 440 -10.30 -4.29 -35.94
N VAL A 441 -9.91 -5.19 -35.04
CA VAL A 441 -8.50 -5.55 -34.85
C VAL A 441 -7.89 -6.08 -36.14
N ALA A 442 -8.67 -6.81 -36.96
CA ALA A 442 -8.20 -7.35 -38.24
C ALA A 442 -8.04 -6.30 -39.35
N LYS A 443 -8.53 -5.06 -39.18
CA LYS A 443 -8.42 -4.01 -40.21
C LYS A 443 -6.97 -3.58 -40.41
N ASP A 444 -6.60 -3.26 -41.66
CA ASP A 444 -5.26 -2.82 -42.02
C ASP A 444 -4.78 -1.59 -41.24
N GLU A 445 -5.69 -0.64 -40.99
CA GLU A 445 -5.42 0.56 -40.20
C GLU A 445 -5.01 0.20 -38.77
N ALA A 446 -5.79 -0.64 -38.08
CA ALA A 446 -5.49 -1.09 -36.72
C ALA A 446 -4.18 -1.90 -36.68
N GLN A 447 -3.99 -2.84 -37.61
CA GLN A 447 -2.77 -3.64 -37.69
C GLN A 447 -1.52 -2.80 -37.92
N THR A 448 -1.62 -1.75 -38.75
CA THR A 448 -0.52 -0.81 -39.00
C THR A 448 -0.16 -0.04 -37.73
N ILE A 449 -1.16 0.55 -37.06
CA ILE A 449 -0.94 1.29 -35.81
C ILE A 449 -0.34 0.39 -34.74
N LEU A 450 -0.85 -0.83 -34.56
CA LEU A 450 -0.36 -1.79 -33.56
C LEU A 450 1.11 -2.17 -33.79
N LYS A 451 1.50 -2.43 -35.05
CA LYS A 451 2.90 -2.73 -35.41
C LYS A 451 3.82 -1.55 -35.12
N GLU A 452 3.40 -0.32 -35.42
CA GLU A 452 4.16 0.88 -35.09
C GLU A 452 4.34 1.07 -33.57
N GLN A 453 3.30 0.83 -32.78
CA GLN A 453 3.38 0.93 -31.32
C GLN A 453 4.35 -0.11 -30.74
N LEU A 454 4.30 -1.35 -31.23
CA LEU A 454 5.26 -2.39 -30.84
C LEU A 454 6.70 -2.00 -31.18
N ALA A 455 6.95 -1.44 -32.36
CA ALA A 455 8.28 -0.96 -32.74
C ALA A 455 8.77 0.18 -31.84
N LYS A 456 7.89 1.14 -31.50
CA LYS A 456 8.20 2.24 -30.56
C LYS A 456 8.55 1.72 -29.17
N LEU A 457 7.83 0.71 -28.67
CA LEU A 457 8.10 0.09 -27.37
C LEU A 457 9.42 -0.68 -27.36
N ALA A 458 9.72 -1.45 -28.41
CA ALA A 458 10.98 -2.16 -28.55
C ALA A 458 12.19 -1.19 -28.49
N ASN A 459 12.08 -0.05 -29.19
CA ASN A 459 13.11 0.99 -29.20
C ASN A 459 13.26 1.72 -27.85
N LYS A 460 12.18 1.86 -27.08
CA LYS A 460 12.25 2.42 -25.72
C LYS A 460 12.90 1.47 -24.72
N SER A 461 12.76 0.14 -24.87
CA SER A 461 13.39 -0.83 -23.95
C SER A 461 14.92 -0.95 -24.13
N LYS A 462 15.45 -0.47 -25.27
CA LYS A 462 16.89 -0.45 -25.58
C LYS A 462 17.62 0.79 -25.04
N LYS A 463 16.89 1.76 -24.48
CA LYS A 463 17.41 2.98 -23.85
C LYS A 463 17.13 2.94 -22.36
#